data_AF-A0A7C3R4K7-F1
#
_entry.id   AF-A0A7C3R4K7-F1
#
_cell.length_a   1.000
_cell.length_b   1.000
_cell.length_c   1.000
_cell.angle_alpha   90.00
_cell.angle_beta   90.00
_cell.angle_gamma   90.00
#
_symmetry.space_group_name_H-M   'P 1'
#
loop_
_entity.id
_entity.type
_entity.pdbx_description
1 polymer ?
#
loop_
_entity_poly.entity_id
_entity_poly.type
_entity_poly.pdbx_seq_one_letter_code
_entity_poly.pdbx_strand_id
1 'polypeptide(L)'
;MNPAVKIIIGLILIGASIYYIVKGVPGYFEPGWPALLTVIKGLVPLAVLFLGIFIVWLEWDELRIERELKAEEEKPAKRRKK
;
A
#
# COMPACT_ATOMS: atom_id res chain seq x y z
N MET A 1 23.55 15.97 18.83
CA MET A 1 22.58 15.43 19.82
C MET A 1 23.11 14.11 20.35
N ASN A 2 23.25 13.95 21.67
CA ASN A 2 23.75 12.71 22.28
C ASN A 2 22.80 11.54 21.97
N PRO A 3 23.28 10.38 21.48
CA PRO A 3 22.47 9.20 21.20
C PRO A 3 21.51 8.80 22.35
N ALA A 4 21.96 8.92 23.60
CA ALA A 4 21.13 8.61 24.78
C ALA A 4 19.89 9.50 24.88
N VAL A 5 20.02 10.79 24.54
CA VAL A 5 18.90 11.75 24.56
C VAL A 5 17.87 11.39 23.50
N LYS A 6 18.29 10.94 22.32
CA LYS A 6 17.37 10.52 21.25
C LYS A 6 16.54 9.30 21.67
N ILE A 7 17.16 8.34 22.36
CA ILE A 7 16.48 7.15 22.87
C ILE A 7 15.42 7.53 23.91
N ILE A 8 15.76 8.40 24.87
CA ILE A 8 14.82 8.87 25.90
C ILE A 8 13.63 9.59 25.27
N ILE A 9 13.88 10.49 24.32
CA ILE A 9 12.80 11.18 23.60
C ILE A 9 11.90 10.17 22.88
N GLY A 10 12.50 9.18 22.20
CA GLY A 10 11.74 8.11 21.53
C GLY A 10 10.83 7.34 22.49
N LEU A 11 11.35 6.95 23.66
CA LEU A 11 10.58 6.23 24.67
C LEU A 11 9.41 7.06 25.23
N ILE A 12 9.63 8.36 25.47
CA ILE A 12 8.57 9.28 25.91
C ILE A 12 7.47 9.37 24.85
N LEU A 13 7.84 9.54 23.58
CA LEU A 13 6.87 9.62 22.48
C LEU A 13 6.06 8.33 22.32
N ILE A 14 6.71 7.17 22.45
CA ILE A 14 6.03 5.87 22.42
C ILE A 14 5.04 5.77 23.58
N GLY A 15 5.48 6.04 24.81
CA GLY A 15 4.63 5.96 25.99
C GLY A 15 3.43 6.92 25.92
N ALA A 16 3.66 8.16 25.50
CA ALA A 16 2.62 9.16 25.33
C ALA A 16 1.60 8.74 24.25
N SER A 17 2.06 8.22 23.12
CA SER A 17 1.20 7.73 22.05
C SER A 17 0.34 6.55 22.50
N ILE A 18 0.94 5.55 23.17
CA ILE A 18 0.20 4.41 23.72
C ILE A 18 -0.85 4.88 24.74
N TYR A 19 -0.46 5.78 25.65
CA TYR A 19 -1.37 6.33 26.65
C TYR A 19 -2.57 7.04 25.99
N TYR A 20 -2.31 7.87 24.98
CA TYR A 20 -3.35 8.55 24.20
C TYR A 20 -4.30 7.56 23.50
N ILE A 21 -3.77 6.53 22.85
CA ILE A 21 -4.59 5.54 22.14
C ILE A 21 -5.51 4.78 23.11
N VAL A 22 -4.99 4.40 24.29
CA VAL A 22 -5.71 3.54 25.24
C VAL A 22 -6.65 4.33 26.16
N LYS A 23 -6.18 5.45 26.72
CA LYS A 23 -6.91 6.20 27.75
C LYS A 23 -7.41 7.56 27.31
N GLY A 24 -6.88 8.11 26.21
CA GLY A 24 -7.11 9.50 25.84
C GLY A 24 -6.52 10.47 26.86
N VAL A 25 -6.87 11.74 26.75
CA VAL A 25 -6.50 12.78 27.71
C VAL A 25 -7.80 13.33 28.32
N PRO A 26 -8.11 13.04 29.60
CA PRO A 26 -9.33 13.50 30.23
C PRO A 26 -9.54 15.01 30.06
N GLY A 27 -10.69 15.40 29.51
CA GLY A 27 -11.06 16.80 29.28
C GLY A 27 -10.52 17.45 28.00
N TYR A 28 -9.67 16.76 27.24
CA TYR A 28 -9.11 17.29 25.99
C TYR A 28 -9.32 16.37 24.79
N PHE A 29 -9.06 15.07 24.95
CA PHE A 29 -9.16 14.10 23.87
C PHE A 29 -9.75 12.78 24.34
N GLU A 30 -10.71 12.27 23.58
CA GLU A 30 -11.19 10.90 23.75
C GLU A 30 -10.09 9.87 23.45
N PRO A 31 -10.21 8.63 23.94
CA PRO A 31 -9.27 7.56 23.60
C PRO A 31 -9.04 7.47 22.09
N GLY A 32 -7.78 7.42 21.66
CA GLY A 32 -7.43 7.46 20.23
C GLY A 32 -7.79 6.20 19.44
N TRP A 33 -8.22 5.12 20.10
CA TRP A 33 -8.54 3.84 19.45
C TRP A 33 -9.58 3.94 18.31
N PRO A 34 -10.74 4.62 18.47
CA PRO A 34 -11.72 4.75 17.39
C PRO A 34 -11.18 5.57 16.21
N ALA A 35 -10.37 6.60 16.48
CA ALA A 35 -9.73 7.40 15.44
C ALA A 35 -8.71 6.58 14.64
N LEU A 36 -7.87 5.79 15.32
CA LEU A 36 -6.93 4.87 14.67
C LEU A 36 -7.67 3.84 13.81
N LEU A 37 -8.74 3.25 14.32
CA LEU A 37 -9.59 2.34 13.56
C LEU A 37 -10.20 3.01 12.33
N THR A 38 -10.59 4.28 12.43
CA THR A 38 -11.15 5.04 11.31
C THR A 38 -10.13 5.23 10.19
N VAL A 39 -8.89 5.57 10.56
CA VAL A 39 -7.78 5.68 9.60
C VAL A 39 -7.51 4.35 8.91
N ILE A 40 -7.42 3.25 9.67
CA ILE A 40 -7.22 1.91 9.09
C ILE A 40 -8.37 1.53 8.16
N LYS A 41 -9.62 1.77 8.56
CA LYS A 41 -10.80 1.51 7.74
C LYS A 41 -10.83 2.32 6.45
N GLY A 42 -10.27 3.53 6.44
CA GLY A 42 -10.13 4.32 5.22
C GLY A 42 -8.95 3.88 4.35
N LEU A 43 -7.85 3.46 4.97
CA LEU A 43 -6.63 3.04 4.27
C LEU A 43 -6.78 1.68 3.58
N VAL A 44 -7.45 0.72 4.21
CA VAL A 44 -7.58 -0.65 3.68
C VAL A 44 -8.28 -0.67 2.31
N PRO A 45 -9.44 -0.02 2.10
CA PRO A 45 -10.08 0.04 0.79
C PRO A 45 -9.20 0.67 -0.29
N LEU A 46 -8.45 1.72 0.04
CA LEU A 46 -7.51 2.35 -0.88
C LEU A 46 -6.37 1.39 -1.25
N ALA A 47 -5.80 0.69 -0.27
CA ALA A 47 -4.77 -0.31 -0.53
C ALA A 47 -5.29 -1.44 -1.44
N VAL A 48 -6.51 -1.93 -1.19
CA VAL A 48 -7.16 -2.95 -2.03
C VAL A 48 -7.41 -2.43 -3.45
N LEU A 49 -7.85 -1.18 -3.60
CA LEU A 49 -8.04 -0.54 -4.91
C LEU A 49 -6.73 -0.53 -5.71
N PHE A 50 -5.63 -0.05 -5.11
CA PHE A 50 -4.33 -0.02 -5.78
C PHE A 50 -3.82 -1.41 -6.13
N LEU A 51 -4.02 -2.38 -5.23
CA LEU A 51 -3.64 -3.76 -5.48
C LEU A 51 -4.46 -4.37 -6.64
N GLY A 52 -5.76 -4.08 -6.72
CA GLY A 52 -6.60 -4.49 -7.84
C GLY A 52 -6.16 -3.87 -9.18
N ILE A 53 -5.87 -2.57 -9.20
CA ILE A 53 -5.33 -1.88 -10.38
C ILE A 53 -4.01 -2.53 -10.82
N PHE A 54 -3.14 -2.83 -9.87
CA PHE A 54 -1.85 -3.47 -10.15
C PHE A 54 -2.01 -4.85 -10.79
N ILE A 55 -2.92 -5.68 -10.29
CA ILE A 55 -3.21 -7.01 -10.87
C ILE A 55 -3.71 -6.87 -12.30
N VAL A 56 -4.70 -6.00 -12.55
CA VAL A 56 -5.24 -5.78 -13.90
C VAL A 56 -4.16 -5.28 -14.85
N TRP A 57 -3.29 -4.40 -14.37
CA TRP A 57 -2.20 -3.85 -15.17
C TRP A 57 -1.19 -4.93 -15.58
N LEU A 58 -0.80 -5.83 -14.67
CA LEU A 58 0.08 -6.97 -14.99
C LEU A 58 -0.54 -7.89 -16.03
N GLU A 59 -1.80 -8.28 -15.85
CA GLU A 59 -2.49 -9.17 -16.79
C GLU A 59 -2.66 -8.53 -18.17
N TRP A 60 -2.95 -7.22 -18.20
CA TRP A 60 -3.04 -6.48 -19.46
C TRP A 60 -1.72 -6.48 -20.22
N ASP A 61 -0.60 -6.35 -19.52
CA ASP A 61 0.74 -6.38 -20.12
C ASP A 61 1.05 -7.76 -20.70
N GLU A 62 0.76 -8.84 -19.97
CA GLU A 62 0.95 -10.21 -20.44
C GLU A 62 0.10 -10.53 -21.68
N LEU A 63 -1.17 -10.13 -21.69
CA LEU A 63 -2.05 -10.27 -22.85
C LEU A 63 -1.56 -9.49 -24.08
N ARG A 64 -0.91 -8.35 -23.87
CA ARG A 64 -0.34 -7.56 -24.96
C ARG A 64 0.88 -8.29 -25.54
N ILE A 65 1.77 -8.80 -24.71
CA ILE A 65 2.96 -9.54 -25.12
C ILE A 65 2.57 -10.79 -25.92
N GLU A 66 1.56 -11.55 -25.47
CA GLU A 66 1.08 -12.72 -26.22
C GLU A 66 0.60 -12.36 -27.63
N ARG A 67 -0.12 -11.24 -27.78
CA ARG A 67 -0.62 -10.79 -29.09
C ARG A 67 0.52 -10.37 -30.01
N GLU A 68 1.53 -9.70 -29.46
CA GLU A 68 2.72 -9.29 -30.21
C GLU A 68 3.51 -10.52 -30.72
N LEU A 69 3.70 -11.54 -29.87
CA LEU A 69 4.33 -12.81 -30.25
C LEU A 69 3.57 -13.55 -31.36
N LYS A 70 2.25 -13.74 -31.20
CA LYS A 70 1.40 -14.39 -32.22
C LYS A 70 1.45 -13.66 -33.57
N ALA A 71 1.44 -12.32 -33.54
CA ALA A 71 1.54 -11.51 -34.75
C ALA A 71 2.90 -11.63 -35.45
N GLU A 72 3.97 -11.92 -34.70
CA GLU A 72 5.31 -12.14 -35.25
C GLU A 72 5.47 -13.54 -35.87
N GLU A 73 4.85 -14.58 -35.31
CA GLU A 73 4.86 -15.94 -35.86
C GLU A 73 4.04 -16.08 -37.17
N GLU A 74 2.98 -15.30 -37.36
CA GLU A 74 2.17 -15.36 -38.58
C GLU A 74 2.85 -14.74 -39.81
N LYS A 75 3.69 -13.72 -39.62
CA LYS A 75 4.40 -13.02 -40.71
C LYS A 75 5.32 -13.94 -41.54
N PRO A 76 6.16 -14.81 -40.96
CA PRO A 76 6.98 -15.76 -41.73
C PRO A 76 6.13 -16.85 -42.39
N ALA A 77 5.01 -17.28 -41.79
CA ALA A 77 4.12 -18.27 -42.39
C ALA A 77 3.44 -17.75 -43.67
N LYS A 78 3.03 -16.47 -43.70
CA LYS A 78 2.47 -15.83 -44.90
C LYS A 78 3.53 -15.55 -45.98
N ARG A 79 4.78 -15.25 -45.59
CA ARG A 79 5.91 -15.07 -46.54
C ARG A 79 6.38 -16.37 -47.20
N ARG A 80 6.24 -17.53 -46.55
CA ARG A 80 6.60 -18.84 -47.13
C ARG A 80 5.56 -19.41 -48.11
N LYS A 81 4.33 -18.88 -48.11
CA LYS A 81 3.22 -19.33 -48.99
C LYS A 81 3.05 -18.48 -50.26
N LYS A 82 3.86 -17.45 -50.44
CA LYS A 82 3.85 -16.55 -51.60
C LYS A 82 5.12 -16.79 -52.42
#